data_AF-A0A399EE64-F1
#
_entry.id   AF-A0A399EE64-F1
#
_cell.length_a   1.000
_cell.length_b   1.000
_cell.length_c   1.000
_cell.angle_alpha   90.00
_cell.angle_beta   90.00
_cell.angle_gamma   90.00
#
_symmetry.space_group_name_H-M   'P 1'
#
loop_
_entity.id
_entity.type
_entity.pdbx_description
1 polymer ?
#
loop_
_entity_poly.entity_id
_entity_poly.type
_entity_poly.pdbx_seq_one_letter_code
_entity_poly.pdbx_strand_id
1 'polypeptide(L)'
;MVGYALETACRRCHLEAAQTLLLLSELDFEALLAGARWALWWESLPPAEQHRIRAERSEPAIERWMAHQPPTEKQLRYLHSLGYRGPTPANRLEASRLIDELVEGVRHV
;
A
#
# COMPACT_ATOMS: atom_id res chain seq x y z
N MET A 1 -5.43 14.91 -23.90
CA MET A 1 -5.35 14.44 -22.50
C MET A 1 -4.74 15.50 -21.58
N VAL A 2 -3.44 15.83 -21.68
CA VAL A 2 -2.80 16.78 -20.75
C VAL A 2 -3.36 18.21 -20.83
N GLY A 3 -3.58 18.76 -22.03
CA GLY A 3 -4.17 20.10 -22.19
C GLY A 3 -5.55 20.26 -21.54
N TYR A 4 -6.43 19.26 -21.73
CA TYR A 4 -7.75 19.23 -21.07
C TYR A 4 -7.64 19.11 -19.55
N ALA A 5 -6.68 18.33 -19.05
CA ALA A 5 -6.43 18.20 -17.62
C ALA A 5 -5.95 19.52 -17.00
N LEU A 6 -5.09 20.26 -17.69
CA LEU A 6 -4.62 21.58 -17.25
C LEU A 6 -5.72 22.65 -17.30
N GLU A 7 -6.54 22.68 -18.35
CA GLU A 7 -7.73 23.54 -18.41
C GLU A 7 -8.70 23.26 -17.26
N THR A 8 -8.93 21.98 -16.97
CA THR A 8 -9.79 21.56 -15.85
C THR A 8 -9.17 21.92 -14.51
N ALA A 9 -7.84 21.76 -14.37
CA ALA A 9 -7.10 22.13 -13.17
C ALA A 9 -7.15 23.65 -12.91
N CYS A 10 -7.02 24.49 -13.95
CA CYS A 10 -7.22 25.94 -13.83
C CYS A 10 -8.60 26.29 -13.26
N ARG A 11 -9.66 25.62 -13.71
CA ARG A 11 -11.03 25.85 -13.21
C ARG A 11 -11.24 25.33 -11.78
N ARG A 12 -10.39 24.42 -11.32
CA ARG A 12 -10.47 23.77 -10.01
C ARG A 12 -9.21 24.00 -9.17
N CYS A 13 -8.57 25.15 -9.35
CA CYS A 13 -7.29 25.48 -8.72
C CYS A 13 -7.32 25.53 -7.18
N HIS A 14 -8.50 25.44 -6.56
CA HIS A 14 -8.64 25.30 -5.11
C HIS A 14 -8.34 23.86 -4.61
N LEU A 15 -8.31 22.86 -5.50
CA LEU A 15 -7.92 21.49 -5.16
C LEU A 15 -6.41 21.35 -5.20
N GLU A 16 -5.83 20.72 -4.18
CA GLU A 16 -4.39 20.46 -4.08
C GLU A 16 -3.85 19.75 -5.34
N ALA A 17 -4.52 18.68 -5.78
CA ALA A 17 -4.12 17.94 -6.98
C ALA A 17 -4.15 18.81 -8.25
N ALA A 18 -5.09 19.76 -8.35
CA ALA A 18 -5.14 20.69 -9.49
C ALA A 18 -3.95 21.66 -9.45
N GLN A 19 -3.59 22.17 -8.27
CA GLN A 19 -2.41 23.03 -8.10
C GLN A 19 -1.13 22.27 -8.44
N THR A 20 -1.00 21.00 -8.03
CA THR A 20 0.15 20.16 -8.38
C THR A 20 0.31 20.00 -9.89
N LEU A 21 -0.78 19.74 -10.63
CA LEU A 21 -0.72 19.61 -12.09
C LEU A 21 -0.31 20.92 -12.78
N LEU A 22 -0.82 22.06 -12.30
CA LEU A 22 -0.44 23.38 -12.82
C LEU A 22 1.04 23.67 -12.54
N LEU A 23 1.49 23.42 -11.31
CA LEU A 23 2.89 23.61 -10.91
C LEU A 23 3.84 22.73 -11.73
N LEU A 24 3.50 21.45 -11.94
CA LEU A 24 4.30 20.56 -12.77
C LEU A 24 4.32 21.01 -14.23
N SER A 25 3.26 21.62 -14.74
CA SER A 25 3.26 22.15 -16.11
C SER A 25 4.29 23.27 -16.32
N GLU A 26 4.65 23.99 -15.24
CA GLU A 26 5.62 25.08 -15.26
C GLU A 26 7.03 24.61 -14.88
N LEU A 27 7.15 23.72 -13.90
CA LEU A 27 8.44 23.33 -13.30
C LEU A 27 9.03 22.03 -13.88
N ASP A 28 8.20 21.07 -14.26
CA ASP A 28 8.64 19.77 -14.74
C ASP A 28 7.56 19.10 -15.60
N PHE A 29 7.52 19.52 -16.88
CA PHE A 29 6.54 19.01 -17.83
C PHE A 29 6.72 17.52 -18.13
N GLU A 30 7.94 16.99 -18.00
CA GLU A 30 8.19 15.56 -18.19
C GLU A 30 7.59 14.73 -17.05
N ALA A 31 7.68 15.20 -15.81
CA ALA A 31 6.98 14.57 -14.69
C ALA A 31 5.45 14.60 -14.90
N LEU A 32 4.90 15.70 -15.41
CA LEU A 32 3.47 15.78 -15.77
C LEU A 32 3.10 14.74 -16.84
N LEU A 33 3.91 14.62 -17.90
CA LEU A 33 3.70 13.63 -18.97
C LEU A 33 3.85 12.20 -18.46
N ALA A 34 4.80 11.92 -17.58
CA ALA A 34 5.00 10.62 -16.97
C ALA A 34 3.77 10.23 -16.12
N GLY A 35 3.25 11.16 -15.31
CA GLY A 35 2.01 10.97 -14.56
C GLY A 35 0.80 10.70 -15.48
N ALA A 36 0.66 11.43 -16.58
CA ALA A 36 -0.40 11.21 -17.55
C ALA A 36 -0.30 9.85 -18.25
N ARG A 37 0.92 9.42 -18.62
CA ARG A 37 1.18 8.08 -19.17
C ARG A 37 0.84 6.99 -18.16
N TRP A 38 1.22 7.17 -16.90
CA TRP A 38 0.87 6.25 -15.83
C TRP A 38 -0.64 6.12 -15.65
N ALA A 39 -1.38 7.23 -15.66
CA ALA A 39 -2.84 7.22 -15.55
C ALA A 39 -3.51 6.51 -16.74
N LEU A 40 -3.03 6.74 -17.97
CA LEU A 40 -3.53 6.05 -19.16
C LEU A 40 -3.26 4.54 -19.12
N TRP A 41 -2.07 4.16 -18.66
CA TRP A 41 -1.76 2.75 -18.42
C TRP A 41 -2.66 2.16 -17.33
N TRP A 42 -2.88 2.87 -16.23
CA TRP A 42 -3.76 2.41 -15.14
C TRP A 42 -5.19 2.12 -15.63
N GLU A 43 -5.77 3.05 -16.39
CA GLU A 43 -7.12 2.90 -16.98
C GLU A 43 -7.21 1.78 -18.02
N SER A 44 -6.08 1.39 -18.65
CA SER A 44 -6.07 0.30 -19.63
C SER A 44 -5.98 -1.09 -19.00
N LEU A 45 -5.69 -1.18 -17.69
CA LEU A 45 -5.59 -2.45 -16.99
C LEU A 45 -6.97 -3.07 -16.71
N PRO A 46 -7.13 -4.39 -16.85
CA PRO A 46 -8.30 -5.10 -16.37
C PRO A 46 -8.51 -4.88 -14.85
N PRO A 47 -9.75 -4.90 -14.35
CA PRO A 47 -10.02 -4.69 -12.91
C PRO A 47 -9.27 -5.65 -11.99
N ALA A 48 -9.10 -6.92 -12.39
CA ALA A 48 -8.35 -7.90 -11.61
C ALA A 48 -6.87 -7.50 -11.43
N GLU A 49 -6.26 -6.93 -12.48
CA GLU A 49 -4.88 -6.48 -12.47
C GLU A 49 -4.71 -5.21 -11.64
N GLN A 50 -5.68 -4.28 -11.72
CA GLN A 50 -5.73 -3.12 -10.85
C GLN A 50 -5.84 -3.52 -9.36
N HIS A 51 -6.64 -4.54 -9.04
CA HIS A 51 -6.73 -5.06 -7.68
C HIS A 51 -5.41 -5.68 -7.21
N ARG A 52 -4.74 -6.46 -8.06
CA ARG A 52 -3.43 -7.03 -7.76
C ARG A 52 -2.41 -5.95 -7.42
N ILE A 53 -2.24 -4.95 -8.29
CA ILE A 53 -1.27 -3.87 -8.08
C ILE A 53 -1.62 -3.04 -6.84
N ARG A 54 -2.91 -2.84 -6.54
CA ARG A 54 -3.32 -2.20 -5.28
C ARG A 54 -2.97 -3.04 -4.06
N ALA A 55 -3.20 -4.36 -4.11
CA ALA A 55 -2.87 -5.27 -3.03
C ALA A 55 -1.36 -5.24 -2.74
N GLU A 56 -0.54 -5.42 -3.78
CA GLU A 56 0.93 -5.36 -3.70
C GLU A 56 1.43 -4.01 -3.12
N ARG A 57 0.81 -2.89 -3.51
CA ARG A 57 1.15 -1.57 -2.95
C ARG A 57 0.65 -1.35 -1.52
N SER A 58 -0.43 -2.02 -1.13
CA SER A 58 -1.00 -1.93 0.21
C SER A 58 -0.25 -2.79 1.22
N GLU A 59 0.37 -3.90 0.81
CA GLU A 59 1.17 -4.77 1.67
C GLU A 59 2.22 -3.99 2.48
N PRO A 60 3.10 -3.14 1.89
CA PRO A 60 4.04 -2.32 2.65
C PRO A 60 3.36 -1.35 3.62
N ALA A 61 2.18 -0.81 3.29
CA ALA A 61 1.47 0.12 4.15
C ALA A 61 0.82 -0.61 5.34
N ILE A 62 0.27 -1.80 5.11
CA ILE A 62 -0.31 -2.68 6.12
C ILE A 62 0.78 -3.17 7.06
N GLU A 63 1.92 -3.64 6.53
CA GLU A 63 3.07 -4.04 7.35
C GLU A 63 3.58 -2.90 8.22
N ARG A 64 3.77 -1.70 7.64
CA ARG A 64 4.18 -0.52 8.39
C ARG A 64 3.19 -0.18 9.49
N TRP A 65 1.89 -0.25 9.21
CA TRP A 65 0.88 -0.04 10.23
C TRP A 65 0.97 -1.11 11.33
N MET A 66 1.04 -2.39 10.96
CA MET A 66 1.16 -3.53 11.89
C MET A 66 2.39 -3.43 12.79
N ALA A 67 3.51 -2.91 12.29
CA ALA A 67 4.74 -2.69 13.06
C ALA A 67 4.56 -1.70 14.23
N HIS A 68 3.58 -0.79 14.14
CA HIS A 68 3.30 0.21 15.18
C HIS A 68 2.13 -0.16 16.10
N GLN A 69 1.42 -1.26 15.80
CA GLN A 69 0.30 -1.70 16.61
C GLN A 69 0.73 -2.76 17.62
N PRO A 70 0.21 -2.75 18.86
CA PRO A 70 0.44 -3.83 19.81
C PRO A 70 -0.18 -5.14 19.28
N PRO A 71 0.42 -6.31 19.59
CA PRO A 71 -0.12 -7.60 19.22
C PRO A 71 -1.57 -7.74 19.70
N THR A 72 -2.41 -8.38 18.90
CA THR A 72 -3.78 -8.67 19.32
C THR A 72 -3.82 -9.85 20.27
N GLU A 73 -4.80 -9.88 21.17
CA GLU A 73 -5.03 -11.03 22.06
C GLU A 73 -5.24 -12.33 21.28
N LYS A 74 -5.89 -12.25 20.12
CA LYS A 74 -6.08 -13.40 19.21
C LYS A 74 -4.75 -13.95 18.70
N GLN A 75 -3.83 -13.08 18.28
CA GLN A 75 -2.49 -13.51 17.84
C GLN A 75 -1.71 -14.16 18.98
N LEU A 76 -1.72 -13.57 20.18
CA LEU A 76 -1.04 -14.12 21.35
C LEU A 76 -1.60 -15.48 21.76
N ARG A 77 -2.93 -15.62 21.76
CA ARG A 77 -3.60 -16.89 22.06
C ARG A 77 -3.26 -17.96 21.02
N TYR A 78 -3.18 -17.57 19.75
CA TYR A 78 -2.83 -18.50 18.69
C TYR A 78 -1.36 -18.95 18.78
N LEU A 79 -0.42 -18.03 19.02
CA LEU A 79 0.97 -18.36 19.32
C LEU A 79 1.09 -19.35 20.49
N HIS A 80 0.36 -19.12 21.58
CA HIS A 80 0.35 -20.04 22.72
C HIS A 80 -0.17 -21.45 22.33
N SER A 81 -1.22 -21.51 21.49
CA SER A 81 -1.78 -22.77 20.99
C SER A 81 -0.84 -23.51 20.04
N LEU A 82 0.02 -22.78 19.30
CA LEU A 82 1.09 -23.33 18.47
C LEU A 82 2.31 -23.78 19.29
N GLY A 83 2.25 -23.68 20.62
CA GLY A 83 3.34 -24.12 21.50
C GLY A 83 4.47 -23.10 21.65
N TYR A 84 4.31 -21.87 21.16
CA TYR A 84 5.32 -20.83 21.33
C TYR A 84 5.52 -20.50 22.82
N ARG A 85 6.79 -20.44 23.25
CA ARG A 85 7.24 -20.13 24.62
C ARG A 85 8.30 -19.03 24.68
N GLY A 86 8.54 -18.36 23.56
CA GLY A 86 9.47 -17.24 23.47
C GLY A 86 8.92 -15.94 24.08
N PRO A 87 9.67 -14.84 23.96
CA PRO A 87 9.22 -13.53 24.42
C PRO A 87 7.94 -13.08 23.69
N THR A 88 7.10 -12.31 24.37
CA THR A 88 5.91 -11.72 23.74
C THR A 88 6.35 -10.82 22.58
N PRO A 89 5.78 -10.98 21.36
CA PRO A 89 6.12 -10.12 20.22
C PRO A 89 5.82 -8.66 20.53
N ALA A 90 6.63 -7.73 20.02
CA ALA A 90 6.48 -6.31 20.33
C ALA A 90 5.31 -5.66 19.61
N ASN A 91 4.95 -6.19 18.43
CA ASN A 91 3.92 -5.62 17.56
C ASN A 91 3.17 -6.70 16.76
N ARG A 92 2.12 -6.28 16.03
CA ARG A 92 1.30 -7.20 15.23
C ARG A 92 2.06 -7.84 14.08
N LEU A 93 3.06 -7.15 13.52
CA LEU A 93 3.85 -7.65 12.40
C LEU A 93 4.73 -8.82 12.84
N GLU A 94 5.46 -8.66 13.94
CA GLU A 94 6.25 -9.73 14.56
C GLU A 94 5.38 -10.91 14.97
N ALA A 95 4.23 -10.65 15.58
CA ALA A 95 3.30 -11.71 15.96
C ALA A 95 2.80 -12.51 14.75
N SER A 96 2.52 -11.83 13.62
CA SER A 96 2.10 -12.50 12.38
C SER A 96 3.22 -13.36 11.79
N ARG A 97 4.44 -12.81 11.69
CA ARG A 97 5.60 -13.54 11.14
C ARG A 97 5.91 -14.80 11.95
N LEU A 98 5.88 -14.71 13.28
CA LEU A 98 6.06 -15.88 14.15
C LEU A 98 4.98 -16.95 13.96
N ILE A 99 3.72 -16.53 13.76
CA ILE A 99 2.64 -17.47 13.44
C ILE A 99 2.92 -18.18 12.12
N ASP A 100 3.28 -17.42 11.08
CA ASP A 100 3.51 -17.96 9.74
C ASP A 100 4.67 -18.97 9.75
N GLU A 101 5.80 -18.64 10.40
CA GLU A 101 6.95 -19.54 10.57
C GLU A 101 6.59 -20.84 11.29
N LEU A 102 5.83 -20.76 12.38
CA LEU A 102 5.40 -21.93 13.15
C LEU A 102 4.42 -22.81 12.35
N VAL A 103 3.50 -22.20 11.61
CA VAL A 103 2.52 -22.93 10.79
C VAL A 103 3.19 -23.61 9.60
N GLU A 104 4.15 -22.94 8.94
CA GLU A 104 4.95 -23.56 7.88
C GLU A 104 5.81 -24.72 8.40
N GLY A 105 6.45 -24.55 9.57
CA GLY A 105 7.23 -25.61 10.21
C GLY A 105 6.40 -26.83 10.59
N VAL A 106 5.16 -26.64 11.09
CA VAL A 106 4.25 -27.74 11.47
C VAL A 106 3.75 -28.54 10.26
N ARG A 107 3.64 -27.93 9.07
CA ARG A 107 3.20 -28.63 7.85
C ARG A 107 4.23 -29.59 7.25
N HIS A 108 5.48 -29.53 7.71
CA HIS A 108 6.60 -30.32 7.19
C HIS A 108 7.01 -31.48 8.12
N VAL A 109 6.20 -31.78 9.15
CA VAL A 109 6.37 -32.91 10.08
C VAL A 109 5.21 -33.88 9.92
#